data_AF-A0A382MII5-F1
#
_entry.id   AF-A0A382MII5-F1
#
_cell.length_a   1.000
_cell.length_b   1.000
_cell.length_c   1.000
_cell.angle_alpha   90.00
_cell.angle_beta   90.00
_cell.angle_gamma   90.00
#
_symmetry.space_group_name_H-M   'P 1'
#
loop_
_entity.id
_entity.type
_entity.pdbx_description
1 polymer ?
#
loop_
_entity_poly.entity_id
_entity_poly.type
_entity_poly.pdbx_seq_one_letter_code
_entity_poly.pdbx_strand_id
1 'polypeptide(L)'
;KSEVGYAGKEIALTKLAKSNMTQAELDTCIGFIGLTATIVGIGDDTAGGFNAGASDAVHVLSEGAAPAAGSDFGGATGVTSTVVALFN
;
A
#
# COMPACT_ATOMS: atom_id res chain seq x y z
N LYS A 1 21.82 10.98 25.78
CA LYS A 1 20.45 10.84 25.23
C LYS A 1 20.13 9.36 25.29
N SER A 2 19.15 8.93 26.09
CA SER A 2 18.70 7.54 26.03
C SER A 2 17.88 7.39 24.75
N GLU A 3 18.35 6.55 23.83
CA GLU A 3 17.57 6.15 22.67
C GLU A 3 16.39 5.32 23.19
N VAL A 4 15.18 5.84 23.00
CA VAL A 4 13.96 5.06 23.22
C VAL A 4 13.93 4.04 22.09
N GLY A 5 14.24 2.78 22.40
CA GLY A 5 14.08 1.69 21.45
C GLY A 5 12.62 1.36 21.31
N TYR A 6 12.05 1.63 20.13
CA TYR A 6 10.70 1.18 19.79
C TYR A 6 10.75 -0.33 19.57
N ALA A 7 10.18 -1.09 20.50
CA ALA A 7 10.02 -2.54 20.39
C ALA A 7 8.74 -2.90 19.59
N GLY A 8 8.50 -2.21 18.47
CA GLY A 8 7.38 -2.41 17.56
C GLY A 8 7.88 -2.67 16.13
N LYS A 9 7.13 -3.42 15.34
CA LYS A 9 7.40 -3.53 13.90
C LYS A 9 7.05 -2.20 13.23
N GLU A 10 7.84 -1.78 12.24
CA GLU A 10 7.50 -0.66 11.37
C GLU A 10 6.12 -0.88 10.75
N ILE A 11 5.26 0.14 10.79
CA ILE A 11 3.93 0.10 10.15
C ILE A 11 3.83 1.23 9.14
N ALA A 12 3.42 0.88 7.93
CA ALA A 12 3.22 1.82 6.84
C ALA A 12 1.77 1.77 6.32
N LEU A 13 1.23 2.95 6.04
CA LEU A 13 -0.01 3.10 5.28
C LEU A 13 0.35 3.61 3.89
N THR A 14 0.27 2.73 2.89
CA THR A 14 0.60 3.07 1.49
C THR A 14 -0.69 3.29 0.71
N LYS A 15 -0.83 4.44 0.05
CA LYS A 15 -1.91 4.70 -0.90
C LYS A 15 -1.45 4.36 -2.32
N LEU A 16 -2.22 3.54 -3.01
CA LEU A 16 -2.16 3.26 -4.43
C LEU A 16 -3.26 4.09 -5.11
N ALA A 17 -2.95 4.78 -6.20
CA ALA A 17 -3.90 5.65 -6.90
C ALA A 17 -3.81 5.48 -8.42
N LYS A 18 -4.96 5.24 -9.04
CA LYS A 18 -5.17 5.14 -10.48
C LYS A 18 -6.67 5.17 -10.77
N SER A 19 -7.12 5.93 -11.77
CA SER A 19 -8.53 5.89 -12.17
C SER A 19 -8.95 4.51 -12.68
N ASN A 20 -10.07 3.99 -12.17
CA ASN A 20 -10.64 2.69 -12.50
C ASN A 20 -9.62 1.54 -12.37
N MET A 21 -8.99 1.41 -11.20
CA MET A 21 -7.99 0.38 -10.95
C MET A 21 -8.56 -1.03 -11.15
N THR A 22 -7.86 -1.88 -11.90
CA THR A 22 -8.26 -3.27 -12.14
C THR A 22 -7.79 -4.20 -11.02
N GLN A 23 -8.43 -5.37 -10.90
CA GLN A 23 -8.02 -6.39 -9.94
C GLN A 23 -6.56 -6.84 -10.16
N ALA A 24 -6.15 -7.05 -11.41
CA ALA A 24 -4.80 -7.51 -11.73
C ALA A 24 -3.72 -6.48 -11.35
N GLU A 25 -4.02 -5.19 -11.48
CA GLU A 25 -3.12 -4.12 -11.05
C GLU A 25 -2.99 -4.07 -9.54
N LEU A 26 -4.11 -4.21 -8.81
CA LEU A 26 -4.09 -4.29 -7.35
C LEU A 26 -3.31 -5.52 -6.88
N ASP A 27 -3.57 -6.70 -7.46
CA ASP A 27 -2.87 -7.94 -7.11
C ASP A 27 -1.35 -7.82 -7.35
N THR A 28 -0.95 -7.17 -8.44
CA THR A 28 0.46 -6.87 -8.74
C THR A 28 1.09 -6.00 -7.64
N CYS A 29 0.40 -4.94 -7.24
CA CYS A 29 0.89 -4.03 -6.19
C CYS A 29 0.98 -4.74 -4.83
N ILE A 30 -0.05 -5.51 -4.46
CA ILE A 30 -0.10 -6.31 -3.22
C ILE A 30 1.05 -7.33 -3.22
N GLY A 31 1.26 -8.03 -4.32
CA GLY A 31 2.35 -8.99 -4.48
C GLY A 31 3.71 -8.34 -4.27
N PHE A 32 3.92 -7.13 -4.79
CA PHE A 32 5.15 -6.37 -4.59
C PHE A 32 5.37 -5.95 -3.14
N ILE A 33 4.34 -5.45 -2.44
CA ILE A 33 4.40 -5.10 -1.01
C ILE A 33 4.72 -6.35 -0.16
N GLY A 34 4.12 -7.48 -0.51
CA GLY A 34 4.32 -8.77 0.16
C GLY A 34 5.75 -9.32 0.10
N LEU A 35 6.63 -8.75 -0.73
CA LEU A 35 8.05 -9.13 -0.78
C LEU A 35 8.84 -8.69 0.46
N THR A 36 8.42 -7.59 1.11
CA THR A 36 9.17 -6.97 2.22
C THR A 36 8.33 -6.70 3.47
N ALA A 37 7.01 -6.79 3.38
CA ALA A 37 6.10 -6.49 4.48
C ALA A 37 4.91 -7.47 4.52
N THR A 38 4.31 -7.62 5.70
CA THR A 38 3.06 -8.36 5.91
C THR A 38 1.89 -7.40 5.76
N ILE A 39 0.98 -7.68 4.83
CA ILE A 39 -0.24 -6.89 4.66
C ILE A 39 -1.24 -7.25 5.76
N VAL A 40 -1.72 -6.25 6.49
CA VAL A 40 -2.67 -6.42 7.60
C VAL A 40 -4.06 -5.87 7.30
N GLY A 41 -4.19 -5.04 6.26
CA GLY A 41 -5.48 -4.51 5.84
C GLY A 41 -5.39 -3.82 4.49
N ILE A 42 -6.49 -3.90 3.74
CA ILE A 42 -6.67 -3.21 2.47
C ILE A 42 -8.06 -2.58 2.50
N GLY A 43 -8.13 -1.28 2.23
CA GLY A 43 -9.39 -0.56 2.07
C GLY A 43 -9.30 0.35 0.85
N ASP A 44 -10.41 0.60 0.19
CA ASP A 44 -10.48 1.47 -0.98
C ASP A 44 -11.34 2.72 -0.70
N ASP A 45 -11.60 3.50 -1.73
CA ASP A 45 -12.41 4.72 -1.69
C ASP A 45 -13.92 4.48 -1.89
N THR A 46 -14.35 3.23 -2.03
CA THR A 46 -15.77 2.86 -2.08
C THR A 46 -16.28 2.33 -0.74
N ALA A 47 -17.60 2.34 -0.54
CA ALA A 47 -18.23 1.90 0.71
C ALA A 47 -18.32 0.36 0.88
N GLY A 48 -17.86 -0.42 -0.12
CA GLY A 48 -18.06 -1.87 -0.19
C GLY A 48 -16.78 -2.71 -0.24
N GLY A 49 -15.61 -2.09 -0.11
CA GLY A 49 -14.34 -2.73 -0.45
C GLY A 49 -14.03 -2.61 -1.94
N PHE A 50 -12.82 -3.03 -2.31
CA PHE A 50 -12.29 -2.80 -3.65
C PHE A 50 -13.25 -3.25 -4.76
N ASN A 51 -13.55 -2.33 -5.68
CA ASN A 51 -14.41 -2.54 -6.83
C ASN A 51 -13.59 -2.37 -8.11
N ALA A 52 -13.24 -3.49 -8.73
CA ALA A 52 -12.41 -3.52 -9.92
C ALA A 52 -13.00 -2.69 -11.07
N GLY A 53 -12.21 -1.77 -11.61
CA GLY A 53 -12.62 -0.87 -12.68
C GLY A 53 -13.45 0.33 -12.22
N ALA A 54 -13.60 0.54 -10.90
CA ALA A 54 -14.34 1.66 -10.33
C ALA A 54 -13.63 2.34 -9.15
N SER A 55 -12.87 1.61 -8.32
CA SER A 55 -12.07 2.21 -7.25
C SER A 55 -10.90 2.99 -7.85
N ASP A 56 -10.68 4.22 -7.37
CA ASP A 56 -9.61 5.10 -7.84
C ASP A 56 -8.42 5.16 -6.87
N ALA A 57 -8.66 4.78 -5.61
CA ALA A 57 -7.66 4.79 -4.56
C ALA A 57 -7.78 3.58 -3.62
N VAL A 58 -6.65 2.95 -3.31
CA VAL A 58 -6.55 1.83 -2.36
C VAL A 58 -5.49 2.14 -1.32
N HIS A 59 -5.83 2.00 -0.05
CA HIS A 59 -4.93 2.10 1.08
C HIS A 59 -4.57 0.70 1.58
N VAL A 60 -3.26 0.43 1.61
CA VAL A 60 -2.69 -0.83 2.09
C VAL A 60 -1.96 -0.54 3.38
N LEU A 61 -2.43 -1.16 4.47
CA LEU A 61 -1.76 -1.16 5.76
C LEU A 61 -0.84 -2.38 5.83
N SER A 62 0.44 -2.16 6.09
CA SER A 62 1.45 -3.22 6.15
C SER A 62 2.39 -3.08 7.34
N GLU A 63 2.78 -4.22 7.91
CA GLU A 63 3.81 -4.35 8.93
C GLU A 63 5.12 -4.83 8.32
N GLY A 64 6.20 -4.06 8.45
CA GLY A 64 7.49 -4.31 7.83
C GLY A 64 8.02 -3.07 7.12
N ALA A 65 9.13 -3.24 6.39
CA ALA A 65 9.76 -2.13 5.68
C ALA A 65 8.80 -1.55 4.62
N ALA A 66 8.55 -0.25 4.70
CA ALA A 66 7.70 0.45 3.75
C ALA A 66 8.26 0.32 2.31
N PRO A 67 7.43 -0.04 1.33
CA PRO A 67 7.86 -0.13 -0.06
C PRO A 67 8.22 1.27 -0.59
N ALA A 68 9.23 1.35 -1.46
CA ALA A 68 9.59 2.60 -2.11
C ALA A 68 8.43 3.08 -3.01
N ALA A 69 7.88 4.25 -2.68
CA ALA A 69 6.75 4.82 -3.39
C ALA A 69 7.17 5.41 -4.76
N GLY A 70 6.29 5.32 -5.76
CA GLY A 70 6.59 5.82 -7.11
C GLY A 70 5.51 5.54 -8.14
N SER A 71 5.83 5.84 -9.40
CA SER A 71 5.00 5.51 -10.57
C SER A 71 5.17 4.06 -10.99
N ASP A 72 4.17 3.53 -11.70
CA ASP A 72 4.14 2.14 -12.20
C ASP A 72 4.44 1.13 -11.08
N PHE A 73 3.82 1.35 -9.92
CA PHE A 73 4.22 0.71 -8.67
C PHE A 73 4.12 -0.82 -8.75
N GLY A 74 5.17 -1.52 -8.32
CA GLY A 74 5.25 -2.98 -8.39
C GLY A 74 5.20 -3.54 -9.82
N GLY A 75 5.32 -2.72 -10.85
CA GLY A 75 5.15 -3.08 -12.26
C GLY A 75 3.74 -2.86 -12.81
N ALA A 76 2.79 -2.35 -12.02
CA ALA A 76 1.43 -2.04 -12.46
C ALA A 76 1.38 -0.67 -13.16
N THR A 77 1.29 -0.66 -14.50
CA THR A 77 1.36 0.57 -15.31
C THR A 77 0.27 1.59 -14.93
N GLY A 78 0.68 2.82 -14.65
CA GLY A 78 -0.18 3.94 -14.29
C GLY A 78 -0.67 3.92 -12.83
N VAL A 79 -0.36 2.90 -12.04
CA VAL A 79 -0.61 2.94 -10.59
C VAL A 79 0.50 3.72 -9.92
N THR A 80 0.11 4.81 -9.27
CA THR A 80 1.03 5.62 -8.45
C THR A 80 0.91 5.23 -6.99
N SER A 81 2.01 5.19 -6.26
CA SER A 81 2.00 4.95 -4.82
C SER A 81 2.57 6.11 -4.02
N THR A 82 2.10 6.25 -2.79
CA THR A 82 2.59 7.23 -1.80
C THR A 82 2.51 6.60 -0.40
N VAL A 83 3.53 6.83 0.44
CA VAL A 83 3.44 6.49 1.86
C VAL A 83 2.72 7.63 2.58
N VAL A 84 1.50 7.37 3.04
CA VAL A 84 0.62 8.34 3.69
C VAL A 84 0.99 8.52 5.17
N ALA A 85 1.39 7.43 5.81
CA ALA A 85 1.88 7.44 7.18
C ALA A 85 2.94 6.35 7.37
N LEU A 86 3.92 6.64 8.23
CA LEU A 86 4.96 5.73 8.66
C LEU A 86 5.08 5.81 10.18
N PHE A 87 5.08 4.65 10.84
CA PHE A 87 5.23 4.51 12.28
C PHE A 87 6.42 3.60 12.56
N ASN A 88 7.37 4.09 13.33
CA ASN A 88 8.70 3.51 13.55
C ASN A 88 9.20 3.78 14.97
#